data_AF-A0AAE6M1W3-F1
#
_entry.id   AF-A0AAE6M1W3-F1
#
_cell.length_a   1.000
_cell.length_b   1.000
_cell.length_c   1.000
_cell.angle_alpha   90.00
_cell.angle_beta   90.00
_cell.angle_gamma   90.00
#
_symmetry.space_group_name_H-M   'P 1'
#
loop_
_entity.id
_entity.type
_entity.pdbx_description
1 polymer ?
#
loop_
_entity_poly.entity_id
_entity_poly.type
_entity_poly.pdbx_seq_one_letter_code
_entity_poly.pdbx_strand_id
1 'polypeptide(L)'
;MNQESDLKQFKKPTFENMRFRIGELARMTGVSTRQLRYWEKQGYVLAIDRGGDNESRLYGLHAYVKVSIIKQHLDDGESLHDAVIAAEKQFENFMIIKQIVKVAFQGLEIDGDKSKINLGYFDDTETQWLYAYLEDDKIKYRLVDTANNECT
;
A
#
# COMPACT_ATOMS: atom_id res chain seq x y z
N MET A 1 31.45 -1.77 17.64
CA MET A 1 30.25 -0.92 17.74
C MET A 1 29.18 -1.66 16.98
N ASN A 2 28.32 -2.42 17.68
CA ASN A 2 27.45 -3.43 17.06
C ASN A 2 26.37 -2.75 16.22
N GLN A 3 26.52 -2.75 14.89
CA GLN A 3 25.52 -2.23 13.94
C GLN A 3 24.35 -3.19 13.70
N GLU A 4 24.37 -4.38 14.30
CA GLU A 4 23.34 -5.40 14.13
C GLU A 4 22.00 -5.09 14.83
N SER A 5 21.93 -4.04 15.68
CA SER A 5 20.75 -3.78 16.52
C SER A 5 19.69 -2.85 15.93
N ASP A 6 19.98 -2.14 14.84
CA ASP A 6 19.10 -1.04 14.39
C ASP A 6 18.08 -1.48 13.32
N LEU A 7 18.34 -2.60 12.64
CA LEU A 7 17.42 -3.21 11.67
C LEU A 7 16.05 -3.58 12.27
N LYS A 8 15.96 -3.79 13.59
CA LYS A 8 14.75 -4.31 14.25
C LYS A 8 13.75 -3.26 14.74
N GLN A 9 14.06 -1.97 14.68
CA GLN A 9 13.21 -0.95 15.32
C GLN A 9 12.23 -0.22 14.40
N PHE A 10 12.36 -0.34 13.08
CA PHE A 10 11.42 0.34 12.19
C PHE A 10 10.07 -0.39 12.14
N LYS A 11 9.05 0.19 12.79
CA LYS A 11 7.68 -0.30 12.69
C LYS A 11 7.11 0.04 11.30
N LYS A 12 6.86 -0.99 10.48
CA LYS A 12 6.22 -0.80 9.17
C LYS A 12 4.86 -0.11 9.36
N PRO A 13 4.56 0.99 8.65
CA PRO A 13 3.26 1.63 8.73
C PRO A 13 2.19 0.64 8.26
N THR A 14 1.18 0.41 9.11
CA THR A 14 0.07 -0.50 8.79
C THR A 14 -1.15 0.28 8.35
N PHE A 15 -1.61 0.04 7.12
CA PHE A 15 -2.82 0.67 6.58
C PHE A 15 -4.10 -0.15 6.84
N GLU A 16 -3.97 -1.38 7.37
CA GLU A 16 -5.11 -2.28 7.64
C GLU A 16 -6.08 -1.74 8.71
N ASN A 17 -5.62 -0.82 9.55
CA ASN A 17 -6.40 -0.22 10.63
C ASN A 17 -7.15 1.04 10.19
N MET A 18 -7.05 1.46 8.93
CA MET A 18 -7.80 2.60 8.41
C MET A 18 -9.31 2.30 8.45
N ARG A 19 -10.07 3.23 9.03
CA ARG A 19 -11.52 3.15 9.17
C ARG A 19 -12.12 4.52 8.88
N PHE A 20 -12.98 4.57 7.87
CA PHE A 20 -13.67 5.78 7.43
C PHE A 20 -15.18 5.59 7.54
N ARG A 21 -15.90 6.61 7.99
CA ARG A 21 -17.35 6.70 7.80
C ARG A 21 -17.65 7.08 6.34
N ILE A 22 -18.87 6.78 5.87
CA ILE A 22 -19.26 7.08 4.48
C ILE A 22 -19.06 8.56 4.08
N GLY A 23 -19.30 9.49 5.01
CA GLY A 23 -19.10 10.93 4.77
C GLY A 23 -17.63 11.33 4.62
N GLU A 24 -16.73 10.63 5.32
CA GLU A 24 -15.29 10.84 5.19
C GLU A 24 -14.79 10.28 3.87
N LEU A 25 -15.23 9.07 3.52
CA LEU A 25 -14.93 8.44 2.24
C LEU A 25 -15.39 9.33 1.07
N ALA A 26 -16.62 9.84 1.12
CA ALA A 26 -17.16 10.77 0.12
C ALA A 26 -16.29 12.02 -0.05
N ARG A 27 -15.88 12.65 1.06
CA ARG A 27 -15.04 13.85 1.04
C ARG A 27 -13.65 13.57 0.48
N MET A 28 -13.05 12.43 0.85
CA MET A 28 -11.70 12.06 0.41
C MET A 28 -11.64 11.71 -1.07
N THR A 29 -12.70 11.13 -1.63
CA THR A 29 -12.71 10.67 -3.02
C THR A 29 -13.47 11.58 -3.97
N GLY A 30 -14.13 12.62 -3.46
CA GLY A 30 -14.93 13.53 -4.29
C GLY A 30 -16.21 12.91 -4.87
N VAL A 31 -16.65 11.76 -4.34
CA VAL A 31 -17.89 11.07 -4.73
C VAL A 31 -19.00 11.41 -3.74
N SER A 32 -20.26 11.51 -4.20
CA SER A 32 -21.38 11.75 -3.28
C SER A 32 -21.66 10.54 -2.38
N THR A 33 -22.15 10.79 -1.16
CA THR A 33 -22.61 9.72 -0.26
C THR A 33 -23.71 8.87 -0.89
N ARG A 34 -24.55 9.46 -1.76
CA ARG A 34 -25.59 8.74 -2.52
C ARG A 34 -24.98 7.73 -3.48
N GLN A 35 -23.95 8.10 -4.24
CA GLN A 35 -23.25 7.19 -5.14
C GLN A 35 -22.58 6.06 -4.35
N LEU A 36 -21.90 6.36 -3.24
CA LEU A 36 -21.28 5.34 -2.39
C LEU A 36 -22.30 4.31 -1.86
N ARG A 37 -23.48 4.76 -1.39
CA ARG A 37 -24.55 3.85 -0.96
C ARG A 37 -25.05 2.99 -2.11
N TYR A 38 -25.19 3.56 -3.31
CA TYR A 38 -25.59 2.81 -4.49
C TYR A 38 -24.54 1.77 -4.88
N TRP A 39 -23.27 2.15 -4.98
CA TRP A 39 -22.15 1.25 -5.29
C TRP A 39 -22.00 0.13 -4.26
N GLU A 40 -22.22 0.42 -2.98
CA GLU A 40 -22.24 -0.60 -1.95
C GLU A 40 -23.42 -1.55 -2.09
N LYS A 41 -24.63 -1.03 -2.36
CA LYS A 41 -25.80 -1.88 -2.63
C LYS A 41 -25.60 -2.79 -3.85
N GLN A 42 -24.84 -2.34 -4.86
CA GLN A 42 -24.50 -3.15 -6.03
C GLN A 42 -23.31 -4.10 -5.80
N GLY A 43 -22.62 -4.00 -4.66
CA GLY A 43 -21.45 -4.83 -4.33
C GLY A 43 -20.12 -4.34 -4.92
N TYR A 44 -20.10 -3.19 -5.60
CA TYR A 44 -18.88 -2.64 -6.20
C TYR A 44 -17.86 -2.20 -5.15
N VAL A 45 -18.36 -1.72 -4.00
CA VAL A 45 -17.57 -1.25 -2.86
C VAL A 45 -18.13 -1.87 -1.59
N LEU A 46 -17.29 -2.51 -0.78
CA LEU A 46 -17.75 -3.20 0.43
C LEU A 46 -17.31 -2.45 1.69
N ALA A 47 -18.22 -2.35 2.66
CA ALA A 47 -17.87 -1.98 4.02
C ALA A 47 -17.08 -3.12 4.69
N ILE A 48 -16.40 -2.80 5.79
CA ILE A 48 -15.72 -3.79 6.63
C ILE A 48 -16.77 -4.58 7.39
N ASP A 49 -16.74 -5.90 7.26
CA ASP A 49 -17.60 -6.79 8.02
C ASP A 49 -17.23 -6.74 9.52
N ARG A 50 -18.24 -6.50 10.36
CA ARG A 50 -18.11 -6.39 11.82
C ARG A 50 -19.05 -7.33 12.57
N GLY A 51 -19.75 -8.22 11.89
CA GLY A 51 -20.59 -9.25 12.53
C GLY A 51 -21.77 -8.72 13.36
N GLY A 52 -22.22 -7.48 13.16
CA GLY A 52 -23.35 -6.91 13.89
C GLY A 52 -24.13 -5.85 13.10
N ASP A 53 -25.46 -5.94 13.14
CA ASP A 53 -26.40 -5.10 12.35
C ASP A 53 -26.52 -3.63 12.82
N ASN A 54 -26.00 -3.29 14.01
CA ASN A 54 -26.26 -2.00 14.67
C ASN A 54 -25.05 -1.06 14.77
N GLU A 55 -23.89 -1.40 14.21
CA GLU A 55 -22.78 -0.46 14.14
C GLU A 55 -22.78 0.34 12.82
N SER A 56 -22.42 1.62 12.93
CA SER A 56 -22.24 2.47 11.75
C SER A 56 -21.19 1.86 10.81
N ARG A 57 -21.59 1.61 9.54
CA ARG A 57 -20.72 1.06 8.50
C ARG A 57 -19.42 1.84 8.38
N LEU A 58 -18.30 1.12 8.37
CA LEU A 58 -16.97 1.68 8.16
C LEU A 58 -16.32 1.07 6.92
N TYR A 59 -15.52 1.88 6.25
CA TYR A 59 -14.80 1.54 5.03
C TYR A 59 -13.31 1.60 5.28
N GLY A 60 -12.55 0.68 4.69
CA GLY A 60 -11.09 0.63 4.82
C GLY A 60 -10.36 1.13 3.58
N LEU A 61 -9.04 0.92 3.56
CA LEU A 61 -8.18 1.23 2.41
C LEU A 61 -8.72 0.62 1.11
N HIS A 62 -9.27 -0.59 1.17
CA HIS A 62 -9.76 -1.29 -0.02
C HIS A 62 -10.90 -0.54 -0.70
N ALA A 63 -11.87 -0.10 0.08
CA ALA A 63 -12.98 0.70 -0.41
C ALA A 63 -12.49 2.07 -0.93
N TYR A 64 -11.55 2.71 -0.23
CA TYR A 64 -10.95 3.95 -0.68
C TYR A 64 -10.30 3.82 -2.06
N VAL A 65 -9.47 2.78 -2.28
CA VAL A 65 -8.78 2.55 -3.56
C VAL A 65 -9.79 2.26 -4.67
N LYS A 66 -10.75 1.35 -4.46
CA LYS A 66 -11.78 1.05 -5.46
C LYS A 66 -12.59 2.29 -5.84
N VAL A 67 -13.07 3.06 -4.86
CA VAL A 67 -13.84 4.29 -5.10
C VAL A 67 -13.02 5.32 -5.87
N SER A 68 -11.73 5.46 -5.54
CA SER A 68 -10.84 6.41 -6.23
C SER A 68 -10.63 6.02 -7.69
N ILE A 69 -10.45 4.73 -7.99
CA ILE A 69 -10.29 4.26 -9.38
C ILE A 69 -11.60 4.44 -10.17
N ILE A 70 -12.74 4.03 -9.60
CA ILE A 70 -14.06 4.25 -10.24
C ILE A 70 -14.24 5.74 -10.54
N LYS A 71 -13.91 6.62 -9.59
CA LYS A 71 -14.03 8.07 -9.76
C LYS A 71 -13.17 8.58 -10.92
N GLN A 72 -11.91 8.13 -11.03
CA GLN A 72 -11.02 8.53 -12.13
C GLN A 72 -11.62 8.19 -13.49
N HIS A 73 -12.09 6.95 -13.68
CA HIS A 73 -12.74 6.55 -14.94
C HIS A 73 -14.02 7.36 -15.24
N LEU A 74 -14.82 7.66 -14.21
CA LEU A 74 -16.00 8.50 -14.40
C LEU A 74 -15.64 9.95 -14.77
N ASP A 75 -14.55 10.49 -14.22
CA ASP A 75 -14.04 11.82 -14.57
C ASP A 75 -13.51 11.87 -16.00
N ASP A 76 -12.97 10.75 -16.49
CA ASP A 76 -12.53 10.57 -17.87
C ASP A 76 -13.72 10.39 -18.85
N GLY A 77 -14.95 10.37 -18.34
CA GLY A 77 -16.18 10.29 -19.13
C GLY A 77 -16.66 8.88 -19.44
N GLU A 78 -16.06 7.86 -18.82
CA GLU A 78 -16.47 6.47 -18.99
C GLU A 78 -17.81 6.16 -18.32
N SER A 79 -18.45 5.06 -18.74
CA SER A 79 -19.67 4.59 -18.10
C SER A 79 -19.34 3.98 -16.72
N LEU A 80 -20.32 3.99 -15.81
CA LEU A 80 -20.14 3.35 -14.50
C LEU A 80 -19.84 1.85 -14.62
N HIS A 81 -20.41 1.18 -15.62
CA HIS A 81 -20.17 -0.25 -15.83
C HIS A 81 -18.70 -0.51 -16.17
N ASP A 82 -18.15 0.23 -17.13
CA ASP A 82 -16.76 0.10 -17.56
C ASP A 82 -15.79 0.51 -16.44
N ALA A 83 -16.10 1.59 -15.73
CA ALA A 83 -15.34 2.06 -14.57
C ALA A 83 -15.24 1.00 -13.46
N VAL A 84 -16.32 0.26 -13.19
CA VAL A 84 -16.32 -0.82 -12.19
C VAL A 84 -15.44 -1.99 -12.63
N ILE A 85 -15.54 -2.42 -13.89
CA ILE A 85 -14.70 -3.50 -14.45
C ILE A 85 -13.22 -3.10 -14.39
N ALA A 86 -12.90 -1.87 -14.80
CA ALA A 86 -11.54 -1.35 -14.74
C ALA A 86 -11.02 -1.26 -13.29
N ALA A 87 -11.87 -0.83 -12.36
CA ALA A 87 -11.53 -0.75 -10.95
C ALA A 87 -11.26 -2.12 -10.31
N GLU A 88 -11.97 -3.18 -10.70
CA GLU A 88 -11.69 -4.53 -10.22
C GLU A 88 -10.28 -4.98 -10.61
N LYS A 89 -9.92 -4.84 -11.90
CA LYS A 89 -8.60 -5.22 -12.41
C LYS A 89 -7.47 -4.40 -11.79
N GLN A 90 -7.63 -3.08 -11.70
CA GLN A 90 -6.61 -2.20 -11.11
C GLN A 90 -6.47 -2.45 -9.60
N PHE A 91 -7.56 -2.78 -8.92
CA PHE A 91 -7.53 -3.13 -7.52
C PHE A 91 -6.77 -4.44 -7.26
N GLU A 92 -6.94 -5.45 -8.11
CA GLU A 92 -6.13 -6.68 -8.04
C GLU A 92 -4.63 -6.39 -8.17
N ASN A 93 -4.24 -5.55 -9.14
CA ASN A 93 -2.85 -5.11 -9.29
C ASN A 93 -2.34 -4.38 -8.03
N PHE A 94 -3.16 -3.50 -7.45
CA PHE A 94 -2.83 -2.80 -6.21
C PHE A 94 -2.58 -3.78 -5.05
N MET A 95 -3.38 -4.84 -4.92
CA MET A 95 -3.20 -5.85 -3.88
C MET A 95 -1.86 -6.57 -4.01
N ILE A 96 -1.46 -6.93 -5.23
CA ILE A 96 -0.18 -7.56 -5.51
C ILE A 96 0.97 -6.62 -5.12
N ILE A 97 0.92 -5.36 -5.56
CA ILE A 97 1.95 -4.35 -5.23
C ILE A 97 2.04 -4.15 -3.71
N LYS A 98 0.89 -3.99 -3.03
CA LYS A 98 0.82 -3.84 -1.57
C LYS A 98 1.47 -5.02 -0.86
N GLN A 99 1.20 -6.24 -1.32
CA GLN A 99 1.77 -7.46 -0.74
C GLN A 99 3.29 -7.54 -0.97
N ILE A 100 3.76 -7.28 -2.19
CA ILE A 100 5.18 -7.27 -2.52
C ILE A 100 5.91 -6.24 -1.66
N VAL A 101 5.43 -4.99 -1.59
CA VAL A 101 6.08 -3.94 -0.79
C VAL A 101 6.09 -4.28 0.70
N LYS A 102 4.99 -4.85 1.23
CA LYS A 102 4.90 -5.28 2.64
C LYS A 102 5.93 -6.34 2.97
N VAL A 103 6.17 -7.27 2.05
CA VAL A 103 7.16 -8.35 2.20
C VAL A 103 8.56 -7.80 1.97
N ALA A 104 8.83 -7.15 0.84
CA ALA A 104 10.14 -6.66 0.43
C ALA A 104 10.73 -5.67 1.43
N PHE A 105 9.96 -4.71 1.95
CA PHE A 105 10.49 -3.73 2.90
C PHE A 105 10.99 -4.42 4.19
N GLN A 106 12.30 -4.55 4.38
CA GLN A 106 12.89 -5.15 5.59
C GLN A 106 13.30 -4.13 6.64
N GLY A 107 13.46 -2.86 6.25
CA GLY A 107 13.81 -1.81 7.20
C GLY A 107 14.37 -0.57 6.52
N LEU A 108 14.61 0.46 7.33
CA LEU A 108 15.30 1.67 6.95
C LEU A 108 16.64 1.71 7.68
N GLU A 109 17.73 1.88 6.94
CA GLU A 109 19.07 2.12 7.47
C GLU A 109 19.47 3.56 7.20
N ILE A 110 20.10 4.20 8.17
CA ILE A 110 20.59 5.57 8.06
C ILE A 110 22.12 5.51 8.01
N ASP A 111 22.69 5.97 6.90
CA ASP A 111 24.13 6.07 6.70
C ASP A 111 24.50 7.56 6.49
N GLY A 112 24.88 8.22 7.58
CA GLY A 112 25.02 9.69 7.62
C GLY A 112 23.69 10.37 7.31
N ASP A 113 23.69 11.26 6.30
CA ASP A 113 22.49 11.95 5.84
C ASP A 113 21.68 11.15 4.79
N LYS A 114 22.15 9.97 4.38
CA LYS A 114 21.49 9.15 3.36
C LYS A 114 20.67 8.04 4.02
N SER A 115 19.35 8.05 3.77
CA SER A 115 18.48 6.93 4.13
C SER A 115 18.47 5.87 3.02
N LYS A 116 18.66 4.60 3.41
CA LYS A 116 18.58 3.43 2.54
C LYS A 116 17.48 2.50 3.02
N ILE A 117 16.73 1.93 2.10
CA ILE A 117 15.70 0.93 2.39
C ILE A 117 16.28 -0.44 2.06
N ASN A 118 16.27 -1.35 3.03
CA ASN A 118 16.55 -2.77 2.78
C ASN A 118 15.28 -3.41 2.19
N LEU A 119 15.41 -4.00 1.00
CA LEU A 119 14.34 -4.65 0.23
C LEU A 119 14.37 -6.19 0.31
N GLY A 120 15.23 -6.75 1.17
CA GLY A 120 15.40 -8.18 1.36
C GLY A 120 16.49 -8.78 0.46
N TYR A 121 16.49 -10.10 0.36
CA TYR A 121 17.42 -10.82 -0.51
C TYR A 121 17.12 -10.54 -1.98
N PHE A 122 18.17 -10.34 -2.76
CA PHE A 122 18.10 -10.16 -4.20
C PHE A 122 18.01 -11.50 -4.94
N ASP A 123 18.73 -12.51 -4.44
CA ASP A 123 18.85 -13.83 -5.03
C ASP A 123 18.20 -14.92 -4.16
N ASP A 124 17.71 -15.98 -4.82
CA ASP A 124 17.06 -17.12 -4.18
C ASP A 124 17.99 -17.90 -3.24
N THR A 125 19.31 -17.76 -3.41
CA THR A 125 20.32 -18.38 -2.54
C THR A 125 20.66 -17.55 -1.30
N GLU A 126 19.99 -16.41 -1.11
CA GLU A 126 20.14 -15.50 0.03
C GLU A 126 21.59 -15.01 0.26
N THR A 127 22.34 -14.82 -0.83
CA THR A 127 23.75 -14.40 -0.78
C THR A 127 23.94 -12.88 -0.83
N GLN A 128 22.95 -12.13 -1.31
CA GLN A 128 23.02 -10.68 -1.48
C GLN A 128 21.75 -9.98 -0.99
N TRP A 129 21.92 -8.88 -0.25
CA TRP A 129 20.83 -7.96 0.10
C TRP A 129 20.66 -6.87 -0.95
N LEU A 130 19.42 -6.52 -1.24
CA LEU A 130 19.06 -5.39 -2.10
C LEU A 130 18.73 -4.15 -1.27
N TYR A 131 19.47 -3.07 -1.51
CA TYR A 131 19.18 -1.76 -0.95
C TYR A 131 18.68 -0.79 -2.02
N ALA A 132 17.72 0.05 -1.68
CA ALA A 132 17.27 1.17 -2.50
C ALA A 132 17.44 2.51 -1.76
N TYR A 133 17.86 3.55 -2.45
CA TYR A 133 17.99 4.90 -1.90
C TYR A 133 17.79 5.97 -2.98
N LEU A 134 17.47 7.18 -2.55
CA LEU A 134 17.33 8.33 -3.45
C LEU A 134 18.67 9.05 -3.61
N GLU A 135 19.00 9.39 -4.84
CA GLU A 135 20.14 10.22 -5.22
C GLU A 135 19.76 11.03 -6.46
N ASP A 136 19.84 12.36 -6.38
CA ASP A 136 19.45 13.29 -7.45
C ASP A 136 18.03 13.03 -8.02
N ASP A 137 17.04 12.87 -7.12
CA ASP A 137 15.64 12.52 -7.42
C ASP A 137 15.45 11.21 -8.21
N LYS A 138 16.49 10.36 -8.26
CA LYS A 138 16.45 9.04 -8.89
C LYS A 138 16.63 7.95 -7.85
N ILE A 139 15.89 6.86 -8.02
CA ILE A 139 16.11 5.66 -7.22
C ILE A 139 17.39 4.98 -7.72
N LYS A 140 18.28 4.68 -6.79
CA LYS A 140 19.48 3.86 -7.00
C LYS A 140 19.36 2.56 -6.21
N TYR A 141 20.00 1.52 -6.72
CA TYR A 141 20.04 0.20 -6.10
C TYR A 141 21.48 -0.20 -5.79
N ARG A 142 21.68 -0.91 -4.67
CA ARG A 142 22.98 -1.50 -4.31
C ARG A 142 22.75 -2.93 -3.81
N LEU A 143 23.57 -3.85 -4.33
CA LEU A 143 23.70 -5.21 -3.80
C LEU A 143 24.82 -5.24 -2.74
N VAL A 144 24.59 -5.94 -1.64
CA VAL A 144 25.58 -6.14 -0.57
C VAL A 144 25.65 -7.63 -0.26
N ASP A 145 26.83 -8.21 -0.36
CA ASP A 145 27.04 -9.63 -0.04
C ASP A 145 26.84 -9.87 1.46
N THR A 146 26.07 -10.89 1.81
CA THR A 146 25.78 -11.25 3.20
C THR A 146 27.03 -11.75 3.93
N ALA A 147 27.95 -12.39 3.21
CA ALA A 147 29.22 -12.88 3.74
C ALA A 147 30.21 -11.77 4.14
N ASN A 148 30.08 -10.55 3.59
CA ASN A 148 30.99 -9.44 3.88
C ASN A 148 30.52 -8.56 5.05
N ASN A 149 29.38 -8.89 5.67
CA ASN A 149 28.80 -8.10 6.76
C ASN A 149 29.24 -8.53 8.18
N GLU A 150 30.20 -9.46 8.30
CA GLU A 150 30.82 -9.81 9.59
C GLU A 150 31.99 -8.90 10.00
N CYS A 151 32.40 -7.92 9.19
CA CYS A 151 33.51 -7.04 9.54
C CYS A 151 33.40 -5.63 8.94
N THR A 152 32.69 -4.72 9.61
CA THR A 152 33.18 -3.35 9.92
C THR A 152 32.36 -2.70 11.01
#